data_AF-A0A7X0D5F5-F1
#
_entry.id   AF-A0A7X0D5F5-F1
#
_cell.length_a   1.000
_cell.length_b   1.000
_cell.length_c   1.000
_cell.angle_alpha   90.00
_cell.angle_beta   90.00
_cell.angle_gamma   90.00
#
_symmetry.space_group_name_H-M   'P 1'
#
loop_
_entity.id
_entity.type
_entity.pdbx_description
1 polymer ?
#
loop_
_entity_poly.entity_id
_entity_poly.type
_entity_poly.pdbx_seq_one_letter_code
_entity_poly.pdbx_strand_id
1 'polypeptide(L)'
;MTLLVDNTLAGQPGTRPSNQTLADSAASGTVTITAPSRATYDDARTIYGRPSIRVDSGRHRGDTPQLLIPLPKGEWWVRWYLWHPPTQEAGHGASEVRWHAAFGKTGLLTYQTAPGNFYARLQKYDIAADADPATHTGARHPPGAWLRLELHSDGSRTELRVFEGHATTDVHTMTWGQGLSGPMGLTGYRYLRRRTLYWGDQGTEVRDLQRELQDLGYDIGPAGADGDFGNGTYFAVKKFQAKYGISPDDGIPGPETRAAMDYQLGRRFPPLWVSHLAVSDEGWVGPVPDPTPVPEPRPARFTVGLPL
;
A
#
# COMPACT_ATOMS: atom_id res chain seq x y z
N MET A 1 -3.53 24.31 -15.38
CA MET A 1 -2.88 23.01 -15.18
C MET A 1 -3.73 21.92 -15.76
N THR A 2 -3.23 21.25 -16.79
CA THR A 2 -3.90 20.08 -17.39
C THR A 2 -3.39 18.81 -16.70
N LEU A 3 -4.28 17.91 -16.29
CA LEU A 3 -3.89 16.65 -15.66
C LEU A 3 -3.72 15.56 -16.72
N LEU A 4 -2.57 14.89 -16.70
CA LEU A 4 -2.28 13.73 -17.55
C LEU A 4 -3.10 12.51 -17.12
N VAL A 5 -3.26 12.36 -15.81
CA VAL A 5 -4.18 11.38 -15.20
C VAL A 5 -4.97 12.14 -14.14
N ASP A 6 -6.29 11.94 -14.12
CA ASP A 6 -7.17 12.31 -13.04
C ASP A 6 -8.22 11.23 -12.87
N ASN A 7 -8.07 10.43 -11.82
CA ASN A 7 -8.84 9.22 -11.60
C ASN A 7 -9.32 9.16 -10.16
N THR A 8 -10.64 9.16 -9.97
CA THR A 8 -11.25 9.15 -8.63
C THR A 8 -11.03 7.82 -7.90
N LEU A 9 -10.76 6.74 -8.66
CA LEU A 9 -10.70 5.37 -8.16
C LEU A 9 -12.01 4.93 -7.48
N ALA A 10 -13.13 5.56 -7.84
CA ALA A 10 -14.44 5.23 -7.30
C ALA A 10 -15.11 4.14 -8.16
N GLY A 11 -15.87 3.28 -7.51
CA GLY A 11 -16.64 2.23 -8.16
C GLY A 11 -17.76 1.76 -7.25
N GLN A 12 -18.57 0.81 -7.73
CA GLN A 12 -19.69 0.28 -6.94
C GLN A 12 -19.17 -0.46 -5.70
N PRO A 13 -19.55 -0.07 -4.46
CA PRO A 13 -19.15 -0.78 -3.26
C PRO A 13 -19.47 -2.27 -3.31
N GLY A 14 -18.55 -3.09 -2.77
CA GLY A 14 -18.63 -4.55 -2.77
C GLY A 14 -18.17 -5.21 -4.07
N THR A 15 -17.83 -4.45 -5.11
CA THR A 15 -17.33 -5.01 -6.38
C THR A 15 -15.81 -4.94 -6.49
N ARG A 16 -15.24 -5.80 -7.32
CA ARG A 16 -13.81 -5.85 -7.59
C ARG A 16 -13.42 -4.77 -8.62
N PRO A 17 -12.35 -3.98 -8.38
CA PRO A 17 -11.79 -3.10 -9.40
C PRO A 17 -11.29 -3.86 -10.62
N SER A 18 -11.52 -3.29 -11.80
CA SER A 18 -11.02 -3.78 -13.08
C SER A 18 -10.48 -2.60 -13.90
N ASN A 19 -9.73 -2.89 -14.97
CA ASN A 19 -9.27 -1.83 -15.87
C ASN A 19 -10.43 -1.03 -16.47
N GLN A 20 -11.60 -1.66 -16.68
CA GLN A 20 -12.79 -0.97 -17.16
C GLN A 20 -13.35 -0.01 -16.11
N THR A 21 -13.59 -0.48 -14.89
CA THR A 21 -14.16 0.37 -13.82
C THR A 21 -13.21 1.50 -13.43
N LEU A 22 -11.89 1.30 -13.54
CA LEU A 22 -10.90 2.35 -13.35
C LEU A 22 -10.97 3.40 -14.47
N ALA A 23 -11.12 2.98 -15.73
CA ALA A 23 -11.30 3.89 -16.85
C ALA A 23 -12.63 4.67 -16.74
N ASP A 24 -13.71 4.04 -16.30
CA ASP A 24 -15.02 4.68 -16.09
C ASP A 24 -14.95 5.78 -15.01
N SER A 25 -14.03 5.66 -14.07
CA SER A 25 -13.84 6.60 -12.96
C SER A 25 -12.83 7.72 -13.24
N ALA A 26 -12.30 7.78 -14.46
CA ALA A 26 -11.27 8.74 -14.88
C ALA A 26 -11.85 9.94 -15.65
N ALA A 27 -11.37 11.14 -15.33
CA ALA A 27 -11.67 12.37 -16.06
C ALA A 27 -10.63 12.64 -17.17
N SER A 28 -9.37 12.26 -16.95
CA SER A 28 -8.30 12.28 -17.95
C SER A 28 -7.30 11.16 -17.68
N GLY A 29 -6.70 10.60 -18.73
CA GLY A 29 -5.84 9.42 -18.62
C GLY A 29 -6.52 8.26 -17.88
N THR A 30 -5.80 7.19 -17.55
CA THR A 30 -6.32 6.19 -16.61
C THR A 30 -5.17 5.44 -15.94
N VAL A 31 -5.48 4.80 -14.83
CA VAL A 31 -4.63 3.77 -14.21
C VAL A 31 -5.13 2.39 -14.64
N THR A 32 -4.27 1.38 -14.48
CA THR A 32 -4.68 -0.04 -14.62
C THR A 32 -4.42 -0.78 -13.31
N ILE A 33 -4.93 -1.99 -13.17
CA ILE A 33 -4.71 -2.83 -11.98
C ILE A 33 -4.22 -4.22 -12.35
N THR A 34 -3.26 -4.73 -11.59
CA THR A 34 -2.82 -6.12 -11.62
C THR A 34 -3.17 -6.81 -10.31
N ALA A 35 -3.33 -8.14 -10.35
CA ALA A 35 -3.73 -8.97 -9.20
C ALA A 35 -4.95 -8.41 -8.39
N PRO A 36 -6.07 -8.05 -9.05
CA PRO A 36 -7.18 -7.34 -8.37
C PRO A 36 -7.98 -8.23 -7.40
N SER A 37 -7.63 -9.51 -7.25
CA SER A 37 -8.41 -10.51 -6.52
C SER A 37 -8.68 -10.13 -5.06
N ARG A 38 -7.81 -9.31 -4.48
CA ARG A 38 -7.81 -8.85 -3.10
C ARG A 38 -8.07 -7.34 -2.96
N ALA A 39 -8.59 -6.72 -4.02
CA ALA A 39 -9.07 -5.35 -3.99
C ALA A 39 -10.60 -5.33 -4.09
N THR A 40 -11.23 -4.37 -3.40
CA THR A 40 -12.69 -4.17 -3.44
C THR A 40 -12.98 -2.69 -3.36
N TYR A 41 -13.95 -2.19 -4.11
CA TYR A 41 -14.49 -0.86 -3.86
C TYR A 41 -15.28 -0.86 -2.55
N ASP A 42 -15.05 0.12 -1.71
CA ASP A 42 -15.58 0.19 -0.34
C ASP A 42 -15.98 1.63 0.00
N ASP A 43 -17.09 1.79 0.73
CA ASP A 43 -17.62 3.07 1.20
C ASP A 43 -17.35 3.31 2.70
N ALA A 44 -16.68 2.39 3.40
CA ALA A 44 -16.23 2.60 4.78
C ALA A 44 -15.24 3.79 4.92
N ARG A 45 -14.54 4.12 3.83
CA ARG A 45 -13.60 5.25 3.75
C ARG A 45 -13.83 6.00 2.46
N THR A 46 -14.51 7.13 2.53
CA THR A 46 -14.79 7.97 1.35
C THR A 46 -13.96 9.25 1.34
N ILE A 47 -13.80 9.82 0.15
CA ILE A 47 -13.41 11.23 -0.04
C ILE A 47 -14.60 11.91 -0.72
N TYR A 48 -15.17 12.91 -0.04
CA TYR A 48 -16.37 13.62 -0.51
C TYR A 48 -17.52 12.68 -0.92
N GLY A 49 -17.76 11.63 -0.13
CA GLY A 49 -18.82 10.64 -0.38
C GLY A 49 -18.53 9.65 -1.51
N ARG A 50 -17.38 9.75 -2.20
CA ARG A 50 -16.98 8.79 -3.23
C ARG A 50 -16.30 7.57 -2.59
N PRO A 51 -16.67 6.33 -2.99
CA PRO A 51 -16.00 5.11 -2.58
C PRO A 51 -14.50 5.12 -2.91
N SER A 52 -13.74 4.30 -2.21
CA SER A 52 -12.30 4.10 -2.43
C SER A 52 -11.97 2.64 -2.69
N ILE A 53 -10.73 2.37 -3.11
CA ILE A 53 -10.24 1.01 -3.29
C ILE A 53 -9.65 0.54 -1.97
N ARG A 54 -10.29 -0.44 -1.34
CA ARG A 54 -9.72 -1.23 -0.25
C ARG A 54 -8.77 -2.29 -0.82
N VAL A 55 -7.55 -2.33 -0.31
CA VAL A 55 -6.51 -3.31 -0.66
C VAL A 55 -6.23 -4.20 0.55
N ASP A 56 -6.57 -5.49 0.43
CA ASP A 56 -6.20 -6.48 1.44
C ASP A 56 -4.74 -6.91 1.25
N SER A 57 -3.97 -6.87 2.34
CA SER A 57 -2.53 -7.10 2.32
C SER A 57 -2.11 -8.35 3.10
N GLY A 58 -0.86 -8.77 2.94
CA GLY A 58 -0.23 -9.78 3.81
C GLY A 58 -0.48 -11.24 3.48
N ARG A 59 -0.67 -11.59 2.20
CA ARG A 59 -0.49 -12.96 1.69
C ARG A 59 0.91 -13.10 1.12
N HIS A 60 1.16 -12.77 -0.14
CA HIS A 60 2.52 -12.54 -0.60
C HIS A 60 2.52 -11.47 -1.70
N ARG A 61 3.68 -10.91 -2.04
CA ARG A 61 3.71 -9.73 -2.91
C ARG A 61 3.17 -10.02 -4.30
N GLY A 62 3.43 -11.22 -4.83
CA GLY A 62 3.02 -11.61 -6.18
C GLY A 62 1.50 -11.58 -6.44
N ASP A 63 0.68 -11.65 -5.39
CA ASP A 63 -0.79 -11.62 -5.49
C ASP A 63 -1.43 -10.39 -4.83
N THR A 64 -0.62 -9.41 -4.43
CA THR A 64 -1.11 -8.17 -3.83
C THR A 64 -1.54 -7.21 -4.95
N PRO A 65 -2.76 -6.63 -4.88
CA PRO A 65 -3.24 -5.71 -5.90
C PRO A 65 -2.30 -4.53 -6.11
N GLN A 66 -2.01 -4.20 -7.37
CA GLN A 66 -1.17 -3.07 -7.71
C GLN A 66 -1.83 -2.22 -8.79
N LEU A 67 -2.09 -0.95 -8.46
CA LEU A 67 -2.47 0.06 -9.43
C LEU A 67 -1.21 0.47 -10.20
N LEU A 68 -1.27 0.50 -11.52
CA LEU A 68 -0.19 0.94 -12.38
C LEU A 68 -0.55 2.32 -12.95
N ILE A 69 0.31 3.28 -12.63
CA ILE A 69 0.16 4.68 -12.98
C ILE A 69 1.19 5.03 -14.05
N PRO A 70 0.77 5.45 -15.24
CA PRO A 70 1.69 5.98 -16.24
C PRO A 70 2.26 7.32 -15.76
N LEU A 71 3.59 7.45 -15.77
CA LEU A 71 4.29 8.70 -15.50
C LEU A 71 5.06 9.13 -16.76
N PRO A 72 5.18 10.44 -17.04
CA PRO A 72 5.96 10.91 -18.17
C PRO A 72 7.45 10.65 -17.94
N LYS A 73 8.23 10.68 -19.03
CA LYS A 73 9.69 10.47 -18.97
C LYS A 73 10.46 11.65 -18.37
N GLY A 74 9.88 12.85 -18.43
CA GLY A 74 10.45 14.08 -17.88
C GLY A 74 10.09 14.28 -16.42
N GLU A 75 10.04 15.54 -16.00
CA GLU A 75 9.58 15.93 -14.67
C GLU A 75 8.08 15.63 -14.48
N TRP A 76 7.71 15.19 -13.28
CA TRP A 76 6.31 14.88 -12.95
C TRP A 76 5.98 15.11 -11.49
N TRP A 77 4.68 15.32 -11.26
CA TRP A 77 4.04 15.38 -9.96
C TRP A 77 2.88 14.39 -9.93
N VAL A 78 2.74 13.64 -8.85
CA VAL A 78 1.64 12.70 -8.65
C VAL A 78 1.04 12.91 -7.27
N ARG A 79 -0.28 12.88 -7.18
CA ARG A 79 -1.07 12.96 -5.95
C ARG A 79 -1.89 11.71 -5.80
N TRP A 80 -1.92 11.14 -4.60
CA TRP A 80 -2.94 10.16 -4.21
C TRP A 80 -3.32 10.34 -2.76
N TYR A 81 -4.51 9.85 -2.41
CA TYR A 81 -4.93 9.75 -1.03
C TYR A 81 -4.76 8.33 -0.55
N LEU A 82 -4.19 8.20 0.64
CA LEU A 82 -3.91 6.94 1.29
C LEU A 82 -4.47 6.99 2.71
N TRP A 83 -5.25 5.97 3.06
CA TRP A 83 -5.60 5.68 4.43
C TRP A 83 -4.91 4.37 4.82
N HIS A 84 -4.18 4.41 5.92
CA HIS A 84 -3.62 3.20 6.50
C HIS A 84 -3.72 3.24 8.02
N PRO A 85 -3.92 2.08 8.67
CA PRO A 85 -3.93 2.02 10.12
C PRO A 85 -2.52 2.29 10.68
N PRO A 86 -2.40 2.72 11.94
CA PRO A 86 -1.12 2.80 12.63
C PRO A 86 -0.47 1.41 12.70
N THR A 87 0.85 1.37 12.63
CA THR A 87 1.57 0.13 12.34
C THR A 87 2.21 -0.54 13.55
N GLN A 88 2.41 0.18 14.67
CA GLN A 88 3.14 -0.35 15.83
C GLN A 88 2.99 0.47 17.13
N GLU A 89 2.99 -0.23 18.27
CA GLU A 89 3.46 0.30 19.57
C GLU A 89 4.99 0.47 19.52
N ALA A 90 5.57 1.36 20.34
CA ALA A 90 7.03 1.57 20.33
C ALA A 90 7.80 0.37 20.94
N GLY A 91 8.82 -0.14 20.24
CA GLY A 91 9.86 -1.02 20.82
C GLY A 91 9.72 -2.55 20.65
N HIS A 92 9.91 -3.06 19.41
CA HIS A 92 10.09 -4.48 19.02
C HIS A 92 8.84 -5.26 18.54
N GLY A 93 9.03 -6.05 17.47
CA GLY A 93 8.02 -6.96 16.87
C GLY A 93 7.20 -6.41 15.69
N ALA A 94 7.66 -5.32 15.06
CA ALA A 94 6.85 -4.48 14.16
C ALA A 94 6.20 -5.25 12.99
N SER A 95 4.88 -5.12 12.88
CA SER A 95 4.18 -5.28 11.60
C SER A 95 4.78 -4.27 10.63
N GLU A 96 5.65 -4.72 9.73
CA GLU A 96 6.24 -3.85 8.72
C GLU A 96 5.25 -3.78 7.54
N VAL A 97 4.76 -2.57 7.29
CA VAL A 97 4.20 -2.23 5.99
C VAL A 97 5.39 -2.06 5.07
N ARG A 98 5.39 -2.69 3.88
CA ARG A 98 6.36 -2.42 2.83
C ARG A 98 5.69 -1.92 1.56
N TRP A 99 6.10 -0.72 1.15
CA TRP A 99 5.82 0.02 -0.07
C TRP A 99 4.37 0.43 -0.33
N HIS A 100 4.22 1.72 -0.57
CA HIS A 100 3.01 2.26 -1.17
C HIS A 100 3.21 2.49 -2.65
N ALA A 101 4.40 2.93 -3.08
CA ALA A 101 4.70 3.19 -4.48
C ALA A 101 6.00 2.49 -4.91
N ALA A 102 6.00 1.86 -6.09
CA ALA A 102 7.13 1.16 -6.67
C ALA A 102 7.51 1.75 -8.04
N PHE A 103 8.81 1.90 -8.29
CA PHE A 103 9.41 2.50 -9.47
C PHE A 103 10.53 1.58 -9.96
N GLY A 104 10.18 0.58 -10.77
CA GLY A 104 11.12 -0.43 -11.24
C GLY A 104 11.80 -1.19 -10.08
N LYS A 105 13.04 -0.83 -9.76
CA LYS A 105 13.85 -1.46 -8.69
C LYS A 105 13.83 -0.70 -7.37
N THR A 106 13.13 0.43 -7.29
CA THR A 106 13.06 1.28 -6.10
C THR A 106 11.62 1.32 -5.59
N GLY A 107 11.41 1.23 -4.28
CA GLY A 107 10.14 1.42 -3.61
C GLY A 107 10.20 2.63 -2.67
N LEU A 108 9.13 3.42 -2.67
CA LEU A 108 8.83 4.39 -1.62
C LEU A 108 7.98 3.70 -0.56
N LEU A 109 8.54 3.61 0.63
CA LEU A 109 7.85 3.15 1.81
C LEU A 109 7.35 4.33 2.62
N THR A 110 6.12 4.25 3.13
CA THR A 110 5.64 5.09 4.21
C THR A 110 4.98 4.27 5.32
N TYR A 111 5.09 4.73 6.56
CA TYR A 111 4.44 4.10 7.71
C TYR A 111 4.21 5.13 8.82
N GLN A 112 3.28 4.81 9.73
CA GLN A 112 2.92 5.68 10.85
C GLN A 112 2.92 4.87 12.15
N THR A 113 3.58 5.38 13.18
CA THR A 113 3.57 4.75 14.51
C THR A 113 2.27 5.02 15.26
N ALA A 114 1.97 4.26 16.32
CA ALA A 114 0.80 4.49 17.17
C ALA A 114 0.69 5.95 17.69
N PRO A 115 1.79 6.62 18.09
CA PRO A 115 1.75 8.05 18.45
C PRO A 115 1.38 9.02 17.31
N GLY A 116 1.34 8.55 16.06
CA GLY A 116 1.03 9.35 14.88
C GLY A 116 2.24 9.84 14.09
N ASN A 117 3.47 9.45 14.47
CA ASN A 117 4.67 9.88 13.74
C ASN A 117 4.70 9.21 12.36
N PHE A 118 4.82 10.01 11.31
CA PHE A 118 4.93 9.54 9.94
C PHE A 118 6.39 9.45 9.51
N TYR A 119 6.69 8.40 8.77
CA TYR A 119 8.01 8.10 8.24
C TYR A 119 7.89 7.74 6.77
N ALA A 120 8.89 8.16 5.98
CA ALA A 120 9.09 7.63 4.65
C ALA A 120 10.56 7.37 4.36
N ARG A 121 10.81 6.42 3.47
CA ARG A 121 12.14 6.10 2.97
C ARG A 121 12.06 5.53 1.56
N LEU A 122 13.13 5.74 0.79
CA LEU A 122 13.38 4.96 -0.41
C LEU A 122 14.09 3.66 -0.03
N GLN A 123 13.86 2.61 -0.82
CA GLN A 123 14.46 1.30 -0.60
C GLN A 123 14.50 0.55 -1.93
N LYS A 124 15.37 -0.45 -2.09
CA LYS A 124 15.23 -1.43 -3.17
C LYS A 124 13.84 -2.09 -3.09
N TYR A 125 13.21 -2.35 -4.24
CA TYR A 125 11.93 -3.06 -4.35
C TYR A 125 12.09 -4.57 -4.08
N ASP A 126 12.58 -4.88 -2.89
CA ASP A 126 12.80 -6.22 -2.35
C ASP A 126 12.40 -6.28 -0.86
N ILE A 127 11.50 -7.21 -0.52
CA ILE A 127 10.90 -7.30 0.83
C ILE A 127 11.98 -7.72 1.84
N ALA A 128 13.05 -8.38 1.37
CA ALA A 128 14.20 -8.74 2.19
C ALA A 128 15.28 -7.65 2.23
N ALA A 129 15.17 -6.58 1.43
CA ALA A 129 16.19 -5.54 1.45
C ALA A 129 16.31 -4.91 2.84
N ASP A 130 17.54 -4.51 3.17
CA ASP A 130 17.77 -3.61 4.29
C ASP A 130 17.17 -2.24 3.99
N ALA A 131 16.83 -1.53 5.05
CA ALA A 131 16.39 -0.15 4.95
C ALA A 131 17.54 0.70 4.41
N ASP A 132 17.26 1.62 3.49
CA ASP A 132 18.20 2.71 3.25
C ASP A 132 18.35 3.52 4.55
N PRO A 133 19.57 3.81 5.01
CA PRO A 133 19.79 4.61 6.22
C PRO A 133 19.18 6.01 6.12
N ALA A 134 18.91 6.54 4.92
CA ALA A 134 18.14 7.76 4.70
C ALA A 134 16.64 7.55 4.97
N THR A 135 16.31 7.20 6.22
CA THR A 135 14.96 7.30 6.75
C THR A 135 14.75 8.72 7.26
N HIS A 136 13.83 9.44 6.64
CA HIS A 136 13.49 10.78 7.11
C HIS A 136 12.33 10.69 8.11
N THR A 137 12.49 11.39 9.22
CA THR A 137 11.51 11.52 10.30
C THR A 137 11.05 12.97 10.32
N GLY A 138 9.79 13.29 10.61
CA GLY A 138 9.54 14.68 11.01
C GLY A 138 8.14 15.27 11.05
N ALA A 139 7.06 14.50 11.13
CA ALA A 139 5.78 15.10 11.53
C ALA A 139 4.84 14.09 12.19
N ARG A 140 4.07 14.59 13.17
CA ARG A 140 2.96 13.87 13.77
C ARG A 140 1.70 14.19 12.98
N HIS A 141 1.12 13.19 12.34
CA HIS A 141 -0.22 13.25 11.78
C HIS A 141 -1.18 12.45 12.67
N PRO A 142 -2.47 12.77 12.73
CA PRO A 142 -3.44 11.97 13.46
C PRO A 142 -3.50 10.54 12.90
N PRO A 143 -3.45 9.50 13.76
CA PRO A 143 -3.68 8.13 13.32
C PRO A 143 -5.12 7.96 12.82
N GLY A 144 -5.32 7.15 11.78
CA GLY A 144 -6.65 6.85 11.26
C GLY A 144 -7.31 7.96 10.45
N ALA A 145 -6.54 8.96 10.01
CA ALA A 145 -6.96 9.99 9.06
C ALA A 145 -6.55 9.63 7.62
N TRP A 146 -7.20 10.27 6.64
CA TRP A 146 -6.70 10.27 5.27
C TRP A 146 -5.43 11.11 5.19
N LEU A 147 -4.41 10.59 4.52
CA LEU A 147 -3.22 11.35 4.16
C LEU A 147 -3.25 11.60 2.66
N ARG A 148 -2.98 12.85 2.25
CA ARG A 148 -2.69 13.18 0.86
C ARG A 148 -1.19 13.18 0.68
N LEU A 149 -0.70 12.29 -0.17
CA LEU A 149 0.69 12.22 -0.55
C LEU A 149 0.82 12.86 -1.92
N GLU A 150 1.75 13.80 -2.03
CA GLU A 150 2.16 14.38 -3.30
C GLU A 150 3.64 14.08 -3.49
N LEU A 151 3.98 13.40 -4.59
CA LEU A 151 5.34 13.02 -4.92
C LEU A 151 5.75 13.72 -6.22
N HIS A 152 6.97 14.23 -6.24
CA HIS A 152 7.60 14.87 -7.39
C HIS A 152 8.94 14.22 -7.68
N SER A 153 9.28 14.09 -8.96
CA SER A 153 10.65 13.82 -9.37
C SER A 153 11.00 14.53 -10.67
N ASP A 154 12.21 15.10 -10.72
CA ASP A 154 12.82 15.73 -11.90
C ASP A 154 13.82 14.80 -12.62
N GLY A 155 13.90 13.54 -12.20
CA GLY A 155 14.87 12.55 -12.70
C GLY A 155 16.22 12.56 -11.99
N SER A 156 16.50 13.55 -11.14
CA SER A 156 17.72 13.63 -10.31
C SER A 156 17.42 13.70 -8.81
N ARG A 157 16.31 14.33 -8.44
CA ARG A 157 15.82 14.50 -7.07
C ARG A 157 14.38 14.00 -6.98
N THR A 158 14.00 13.60 -5.78
CA THR A 158 12.62 13.28 -5.44
C THR A 158 12.19 14.10 -4.24
N GLU A 159 10.97 14.61 -4.25
CA GLU A 159 10.33 15.31 -3.12
C GLU A 159 8.98 14.67 -2.82
N LEU A 160 8.76 14.28 -1.56
CA LEU A 160 7.47 13.84 -1.03
C LEU A 160 6.92 14.91 -0.10
N ARG A 161 5.68 15.31 -0.33
CA ARG A 161 4.87 16.15 0.55
C ARG A 161 3.72 15.35 1.11
N VAL A 162 3.49 15.51 2.41
CA VAL A 162 2.43 14.80 3.12
C VAL A 162 1.54 15.81 3.81
N PHE A 163 0.23 15.67 3.59
CA PHE A 163 -0.81 16.53 4.16
C PHE A 163 -1.85 15.66 4.88
N GLU A 164 -2.47 16.21 5.91
CA GLU A 164 -3.70 15.64 6.48
C GLU A 164 -4.88 15.97 5.56
N GLY A 165 -5.45 14.95 4.91
CA GLY A 165 -6.59 15.08 4.01
C GLY A 165 -6.46 16.23 2.99
N HIS A 166 -7.31 17.24 3.13
CA HIS A 166 -7.42 18.38 2.23
C HIS A 166 -6.65 19.62 2.72
N ALA A 167 -5.83 19.49 3.77
CA ALA A 167 -5.02 20.60 4.26
C ALA A 167 -4.14 21.19 3.14
N THR A 168 -4.02 22.51 3.15
CA THR A 168 -3.13 23.28 2.27
C THR A 168 -1.93 23.84 3.03
N THR A 169 -1.96 23.77 4.36
CA THR A 169 -0.88 24.13 5.30
C THR A 169 -0.34 22.87 5.98
N ASP A 170 0.68 23.03 6.84
CA ASP A 170 1.24 21.96 7.66
C ASP A 170 1.79 20.78 6.85
N VAL A 171 2.42 21.12 5.73
CA VAL A 171 3.09 20.17 4.85
C VAL A 171 4.30 19.57 5.53
N HIS A 172 4.37 18.25 5.52
CA HIS A 172 5.61 17.56 5.86
C HIS A 172 6.35 17.17 4.58
N THR A 173 7.54 17.74 4.39
CA THR A 173 8.34 17.54 3.17
C THR A 173 9.57 16.69 3.45
N MET A 174 9.82 15.71 2.58
CA MET A 174 11.01 14.88 2.57
C MET A 174 11.63 14.90 1.17
N THR A 175 12.97 14.90 1.08
CA THR A 175 13.64 14.93 -0.21
C THR A 175 14.81 13.96 -0.28
N TRP A 176 15.00 13.34 -1.44
CA TRP A 176 16.12 12.44 -1.73
C TRP A 176 16.88 12.94 -2.95
N GLY A 177 18.22 12.89 -2.90
CA GLY A 177 19.11 13.17 -4.04
C GLY A 177 19.13 12.03 -5.06
N GLN A 178 17.97 11.43 -5.32
CA GLN A 178 17.75 10.33 -6.25
C GLN A 178 16.46 10.61 -7.01
N GLY A 179 16.51 10.53 -8.35
CA GLY A 179 15.32 10.57 -9.19
C GLY A 179 14.60 9.23 -9.27
N LEU A 180 13.31 9.28 -9.54
CA LEU A 180 12.46 8.13 -9.78
C LEU A 180 12.01 8.14 -11.25
N SER A 181 11.94 6.96 -11.87
CA SER A 181 11.57 6.83 -13.27
C SER A 181 10.79 5.54 -13.53
N GLY A 182 10.10 5.51 -14.67
CA GLY A 182 9.20 4.43 -15.04
C GLY A 182 7.79 4.59 -14.47
N PRO A 183 6.87 3.66 -14.78
CA PRO A 183 5.54 3.68 -14.22
C PRO A 183 5.59 3.49 -12.71
N MET A 184 4.67 4.16 -12.00
CA MET A 184 4.50 3.95 -10.57
C MET A 184 3.52 2.81 -10.34
N GLY A 185 3.94 1.81 -9.58
CA GLY A 185 3.08 0.75 -9.08
C GLY A 185 2.64 1.04 -7.66
N LEU A 186 1.38 1.46 -7.46
CA LEU A 186 0.81 1.77 -6.16
C LEU A 186 0.14 0.53 -5.55
N THR A 187 0.58 0.12 -4.36
CA THR A 187 0.12 -1.09 -3.68
C THR A 187 0.18 -0.91 -2.17
N GLY A 188 -0.07 -1.98 -1.43
CA GLY A 188 0.00 -1.97 0.02
C GLY A 188 0.28 -3.36 0.55
N TYR A 189 1.50 -3.59 1.03
CA TYR A 189 1.92 -4.89 1.54
C TYR A 189 2.25 -4.81 3.04
N ARG A 190 1.74 -5.74 3.84
CA ARG A 190 1.96 -5.78 5.30
C ARG A 190 2.35 -7.17 5.72
N TYR A 191 3.35 -7.30 6.59
CA TYR A 191 3.73 -8.57 7.18
C TYR A 191 4.42 -8.38 8.53
N LEU A 192 4.56 -9.44 9.31
CA LEU A 192 5.34 -9.41 10.53
C LEU A 192 6.83 -9.59 10.20
N ARG A 193 7.65 -8.57 10.53
CA ARG A 193 9.09 -8.67 10.32
C ARG A 193 9.67 -9.68 11.30
N ARG A 194 10.32 -10.72 10.75
CA ARG A 194 11.03 -11.76 11.50
C ARG A 194 12.45 -11.88 10.95
N ARG A 195 13.35 -12.43 11.75
CA ARG A 195 14.65 -12.89 11.25
C ARG A 195 14.43 -13.95 10.17
N THR A 196 15.16 -13.83 9.06
CA THR A 196 15.23 -14.89 8.07
C THR A 196 16.04 -16.05 8.66
N LEU A 197 15.47 -17.24 8.65
CA LEU A 197 16.11 -18.46 9.14
C LEU A 197 16.70 -19.26 7.98
N TYR A 198 17.75 -20.00 8.25
CA TYR A 198 18.48 -20.82 7.28
C TYR A 198 18.66 -22.25 7.79
N TRP A 199 18.97 -23.17 6.88
CA TRP A 199 19.38 -24.52 7.25
C TRP A 199 20.57 -24.45 8.22
N GLY A 200 20.50 -25.24 9.30
CA GLY A 200 21.49 -25.25 10.37
C GLY A 200 21.26 -24.22 11.46
N ASP A 201 20.36 -23.24 11.30
CA ASP A 201 19.94 -22.39 12.40
C ASP A 201 19.26 -23.22 13.50
N GLN A 202 19.44 -22.81 14.76
CA GLN A 202 18.86 -23.47 15.92
C GLN A 202 18.20 -22.45 16.87
N GLY A 203 17.20 -22.88 17.63
CA GLY A 203 16.62 -22.12 18.73
C GLY A 203 15.11 -21.95 18.67
N THR A 204 14.60 -21.02 19.46
CA THR A 204 13.16 -20.81 19.64
C THR A 204 12.47 -20.36 18.36
N GLU A 205 13.09 -19.49 17.56
CA GLU A 205 12.51 -19.00 16.30
C GLU A 205 12.33 -20.13 15.26
N VAL A 206 13.23 -21.11 15.25
CA VAL A 206 13.13 -22.30 14.41
C VAL A 206 12.02 -23.21 14.91
N ARG A 207 11.92 -23.41 16.23
CA ARG A 207 10.84 -24.19 16.84
C ARG A 207 9.47 -23.59 16.51
N ASP A 208 9.36 -22.27 16.52
CA ASP A 208 8.12 -21.58 16.18
C ASP A 208 7.79 -21.73 14.68
N LEU A 209 8.77 -21.63 13.78
CA LEU A 209 8.59 -21.96 12.36
C LEU A 209 8.08 -23.39 12.16
N GLN A 210 8.68 -24.35 12.84
CA GLN A 210 8.32 -25.76 12.74
C GLN A 210 6.88 -26.00 13.20
N ARG A 211 6.46 -25.39 14.31
CA ARG A 211 5.06 -25.43 14.78
C ARG A 211 4.11 -24.81 13.76
N GLU A 212 4.44 -23.65 13.23
CA GLU A 212 3.64 -23.00 12.19
C GLU A 212 3.48 -23.89 10.94
N LEU A 213 4.55 -24.59 10.52
CA LEU A 213 4.49 -25.53 9.40
C LEU A 213 3.60 -26.75 9.73
N GLN A 214 3.68 -27.28 10.95
CA GLN A 214 2.82 -28.38 11.42
C GLN A 214 1.35 -27.96 11.48
N ASP A 215 1.06 -26.77 12.01
CA ASP A 215 -0.30 -26.20 12.07
C ASP A 215 -0.90 -26.03 10.65
N LEU A 216 -0.04 -25.77 9.67
CA LEU A 216 -0.39 -25.69 8.25
C LEU A 216 -0.44 -27.05 7.54
N GLY A 217 -0.20 -28.14 8.27
CA GLY A 217 -0.28 -29.52 7.78
C GLY A 217 0.95 -30.00 7.01
N TYR A 218 2.11 -29.37 7.16
CA TYR A 218 3.35 -29.81 6.54
C TYR A 218 4.13 -30.76 7.45
N ASP A 219 4.56 -31.88 6.89
CA ASP A 219 5.46 -32.81 7.54
C ASP A 219 6.87 -32.22 7.63
N ILE A 220 7.34 -32.02 8.87
CA ILE A 220 8.68 -31.50 9.21
C ILE A 220 9.64 -32.62 9.64
N GLY A 221 9.25 -33.89 9.49
CA GLY A 221 10.02 -35.06 9.86
C GLY A 221 9.80 -35.55 11.29
N PRO A 222 10.42 -36.68 11.65
CA PRO A 222 10.12 -37.41 12.88
C PRO A 222 10.56 -36.71 14.17
N ALA A 223 11.51 -35.77 14.08
CA ALA A 223 11.99 -35.01 15.23
C ALA A 223 10.97 -33.95 15.71
N GLY A 224 9.99 -33.60 14.86
CA GLY A 224 8.99 -32.59 15.17
C GLY A 224 9.60 -31.20 15.36
N ALA A 225 8.96 -30.37 16.19
CA ALA A 225 9.41 -29.02 16.49
C ALA A 225 10.50 -29.02 17.58
N ASP A 226 11.68 -29.53 17.24
CA ASP A 226 12.85 -29.63 18.12
C ASP A 226 13.59 -28.28 18.29
N GLY A 227 13.45 -27.38 17.32
CA GLY A 227 14.20 -26.13 17.25
C GLY A 227 15.45 -26.20 16.38
N ASP A 228 15.64 -27.27 15.60
CA ASP A 228 16.76 -27.44 14.68
C ASP A 228 16.30 -27.33 13.23
N PHE A 229 16.88 -26.40 12.47
CA PHE A 229 16.51 -26.21 11.06
C PHE A 229 17.27 -27.24 10.21
N GLY A 230 16.83 -28.49 10.27
CA GLY A 230 17.34 -29.58 9.45
C GLY A 230 16.58 -29.79 8.14
N ASN A 231 16.81 -30.96 7.51
CA ASN A 231 16.22 -31.32 6.22
C ASN A 231 14.70 -31.36 6.24
N GLY A 232 14.07 -31.83 7.33
CA GLY A 232 12.63 -31.90 7.44
C GLY A 232 11.98 -30.51 7.36
N THR A 233 12.46 -29.56 8.16
CA THR A 233 12.06 -28.14 8.11
C THR A 233 12.31 -27.54 6.73
N TYR A 234 13.49 -27.76 6.15
CA TYR A 234 13.84 -27.25 4.81
C TYR A 234 12.87 -27.70 3.72
N PHE A 235 12.59 -29.01 3.63
CA PHE A 235 11.67 -29.53 2.63
C PHE A 235 10.23 -29.11 2.88
N ALA A 236 9.81 -28.93 4.14
CA ALA A 236 8.50 -28.38 4.47
C ALA A 236 8.34 -26.94 3.98
N VAL A 237 9.33 -26.07 4.24
CA VAL A 237 9.33 -24.68 3.73
C VAL A 237 9.29 -24.67 2.20
N LYS A 238 10.14 -25.46 1.54
CA LYS A 238 10.17 -25.54 0.08
C LYS A 238 8.83 -26.00 -0.51
N LYS A 239 8.21 -27.04 0.07
CA LYS A 239 6.86 -27.50 -0.32
C LYS A 239 5.81 -26.39 -0.14
N PHE A 240 5.89 -25.64 0.96
CA PHE A 240 5.01 -24.50 1.20
C PHE A 240 5.17 -23.43 0.12
N GLN A 241 6.41 -23.01 -0.17
CA GLN A 241 6.71 -22.00 -1.20
C GLN A 241 6.16 -22.44 -2.56
N ALA A 242 6.43 -23.68 -2.99
CA ALA A 242 5.94 -24.22 -4.24
C ALA A 242 4.39 -24.25 -4.30
N LYS A 243 3.71 -24.66 -3.22
CA LYS A 243 2.24 -24.69 -3.15
C LYS A 243 1.61 -23.31 -3.36
N TYR A 244 2.25 -22.26 -2.85
CA TYR A 244 1.73 -20.89 -2.92
C TYR A 244 2.36 -20.04 -4.02
N GLY A 245 3.15 -20.63 -4.92
CA GLY A 245 3.74 -19.94 -6.07
C GLY A 245 4.78 -18.87 -5.67
N ILE A 246 5.46 -19.07 -4.54
CA ILE A 246 6.52 -18.18 -4.06
C ILE A 246 7.81 -18.57 -4.78
N SER A 247 8.45 -17.60 -5.42
CA SER A 247 9.69 -17.79 -6.17
C SER A 247 10.81 -16.89 -5.65
N PRO A 248 12.03 -17.41 -5.43
CA PRO A 248 12.41 -18.82 -5.56
C PRO A 248 11.84 -19.71 -4.44
N ASP A 249 11.63 -20.99 -4.74
CA ASP A 249 11.28 -22.04 -3.77
C ASP A 249 12.57 -22.65 -3.16
N ASP A 250 13.37 -21.77 -2.58
CA ASP A 250 14.72 -22.06 -2.10
C ASP A 250 14.76 -22.77 -0.73
N GLY A 251 13.63 -22.94 -0.06
CA GLY A 251 13.52 -23.48 1.29
C GLY A 251 13.88 -22.46 2.39
N ILE A 252 14.04 -21.19 2.04
CA ILE A 252 14.35 -20.11 2.98
C ILE A 252 13.04 -19.38 3.36
N PRO A 253 12.62 -19.41 4.64
CA PRO A 253 11.42 -18.74 5.11
C PRO A 253 11.65 -17.23 5.29
N GLY A 254 11.97 -16.54 4.19
CA GLY A 254 12.11 -15.10 4.13
C GLY A 254 10.78 -14.35 4.24
N PRO A 255 10.81 -13.01 4.12
CA PRO A 255 9.64 -12.16 4.32
C PRO A 255 8.41 -12.53 3.48
N GLU A 256 8.60 -12.93 2.23
CA GLU A 256 7.50 -13.32 1.34
C GLU A 256 6.85 -14.65 1.80
N THR A 257 7.68 -15.65 2.12
CA THR A 257 7.23 -16.93 2.70
C THR A 257 6.48 -16.73 4.00
N ARG A 258 7.02 -15.91 4.93
CA ARG A 258 6.42 -15.67 6.24
C ARG A 258 5.09 -14.94 6.17
N ALA A 259 4.96 -13.97 5.27
CA ALA A 259 3.66 -13.31 5.05
C ALA A 259 2.61 -14.31 4.55
N ALA A 260 3.00 -15.22 3.64
CA ALA A 260 2.07 -16.22 3.15
C ALA A 260 1.66 -17.17 4.26
N MET A 261 2.60 -17.60 5.10
CA MET A 261 2.31 -18.43 6.27
C MET A 261 1.36 -17.71 7.24
N ASP A 262 1.62 -16.44 7.56
CA ASP A 262 0.75 -15.63 8.42
C ASP A 262 -0.69 -15.60 7.90
N TYR A 263 -0.86 -15.37 6.60
CA TYR A 263 -2.17 -15.40 5.97
C TYR A 263 -2.88 -16.75 6.11
N GLN A 264 -2.16 -17.86 5.88
CA GLN A 264 -2.73 -19.20 5.97
C GLN A 264 -3.05 -19.61 7.41
N LEU A 265 -2.30 -19.11 8.38
CA LEU A 265 -2.56 -19.25 9.82
C LEU A 265 -3.70 -18.36 10.32
N GLY A 266 -4.40 -17.66 9.43
CA GLY A 266 -5.53 -16.79 9.80
C GLY A 266 -5.11 -15.46 10.42
N ARG A 267 -3.81 -15.13 10.43
CA ARG A 267 -3.32 -13.83 10.91
C ARG A 267 -3.68 -12.78 9.86
N ARG A 268 -4.61 -11.88 10.20
CA ARG A 268 -5.13 -10.85 9.29
C ARG A 268 -4.49 -9.51 9.60
N PHE A 269 -3.95 -8.88 8.57
CA PHE A 269 -3.44 -7.51 8.65
C PHE A 269 -4.56 -6.56 8.21
N PRO A 270 -4.79 -5.46 8.95
CA PRO A 270 -5.81 -4.52 8.53
C PRO A 270 -5.47 -3.91 7.15
N PRO A 271 -6.49 -3.65 6.32
CA PRO A 271 -6.30 -3.25 4.94
C PRO A 271 -5.88 -1.79 4.82
N LEU A 272 -5.64 -1.39 3.58
CA LEU A 272 -5.25 -0.04 3.17
C LEU A 272 -6.31 0.47 2.21
N TRP A 273 -6.58 1.78 2.21
CA TRP A 273 -7.50 2.38 1.24
C TRP A 273 -6.77 3.43 0.41
N VAL A 274 -7.05 3.42 -0.89
CA VAL A 274 -6.47 4.35 -1.85
C VAL A 274 -7.58 5.02 -2.64
N SER A 275 -7.45 6.33 -2.86
CA SER A 275 -8.44 7.09 -3.61
C SER A 275 -7.81 8.28 -4.33
N HIS A 276 -8.53 8.83 -5.31
CA HIS A 276 -8.22 10.09 -6.01
C HIS A 276 -6.74 10.25 -6.42
N LEU A 277 -6.38 9.58 -7.51
CA LEU A 277 -5.06 9.64 -8.09
C LEU A 277 -5.00 10.67 -9.22
N ALA A 278 -3.97 11.51 -9.25
CA ALA A 278 -3.73 12.39 -10.39
C ALA A 278 -2.24 12.58 -10.68
N VAL A 279 -1.93 12.85 -11.94
CA VAL A 279 -0.58 13.07 -12.46
C VAL A 279 -0.56 14.38 -13.26
N SER A 280 0.52 15.14 -13.08
CA SER A 280 0.80 16.43 -13.73
C SER A 280 2.26 16.47 -14.21
N ASP A 281 2.51 17.23 -15.26
CA ASP A 281 3.82 17.61 -15.79
C ASP A 281 4.07 19.13 -15.73
N GLU A 282 3.18 19.90 -15.10
CA GLU A 282 3.31 21.36 -14.96
C GLU A 282 3.59 21.80 -13.51
N GLY A 283 3.26 20.99 -12.51
CA GLY A 283 3.41 21.34 -11.10
C GLY A 283 2.57 20.51 -10.13
N TRP A 284 2.67 20.87 -8.83
CA TRP A 284 1.94 20.23 -7.73
C TRP A 284 0.42 20.26 -7.96
N VAL A 285 -0.23 19.11 -7.80
CA VAL A 285 -1.67 18.94 -8.05
C VAL A 285 -2.52 19.60 -6.98
N GLY A 286 -2.12 19.52 -5.70
CA GLY A 286 -2.93 19.99 -4.58
C GLY A 286 -4.07 19.04 -4.18
N PRO A 287 -4.92 19.47 -3.23
CA PRO A 287 -6.09 18.70 -2.81
C PRO A 287 -7.10 18.52 -3.93
N VAL A 288 -7.88 17.44 -3.86
CA VAL A 288 -9.12 17.34 -4.64
C VAL A 288 -10.01 18.53 -4.28
N PRO A 289 -10.51 19.30 -5.25
CA PRO A 289 -11.40 20.42 -4.97
C PRO A 289 -12.70 19.91 -4.34
N ASP A 290 -13.23 20.70 -3.40
CA ASP A 290 -14.54 20.43 -2.80
C ASP A 290 -15.59 20.32 -3.92
N PRO A 291 -16.41 19.24 -3.98
CA PRO A 291 -17.55 19.24 -4.88
C PRO A 291 -18.40 20.46 -4.56
N THR A 292 -18.42 21.42 -5.48
CA THR A 292 -19.19 22.64 -5.33
C THR A 292 -20.63 22.24 -4.97
N PRO A 293 -21.24 22.78 -3.90
CA PRO A 293 -22.61 22.44 -3.57
C PRO A 293 -23.45 22.72 -4.81
N VAL A 294 -24.20 21.72 -5.28
CA VAL A 294 -25.23 21.95 -6.30
C VAL A 294 -26.15 23.02 -5.69
N PRO A 295 -26.28 24.21 -6.29
CA PRO A 295 -27.14 25.23 -5.73
C PRO A 295 -28.53 24.63 -5.58
N GLU A 296 -29.09 24.70 -4.37
CA GLU A 296 -30.43 24.18 -4.11
C GLU A 296 -31.38 24.72 -5.18
N PRO A 297 -32.25 23.88 -5.79
CA PRO A 297 -33.25 24.38 -6.70
C PRO A 297 -34.04 25.44 -5.95
N ARG A 298 -33.95 26.71 -6.41
CA ARG A 298 -34.73 27.80 -5.84
C ARG A 298 -36.19 27.32 -5.80
N PRO A 299 -36.86 27.33 -4.63
CA PRO A 299 -38.26 26.95 -4.58
C PRO A 299 -39.01 27.81 -5.59
N ALA A 300 -39.72 27.15 -6.51
CA ALA A 300 -40.54 27.84 -7.48
C ALA A 300 -41.50 28.76 -6.71
N ARG A 301 -41.30 30.07 -6.82
CA ARG A 301 -42.27 31.04 -6.30
C ARG A 301 -43.51 30.90 -7.18
N PHE A 302 -44.48 30.10 -6.73
CA PHE A 302 -45.83 30.17 -7.25
C PHE A 302 -46.41 31.52 -6.81
N THR A 303 -46.44 32.49 -7.71
CA THR A 303 -47.27 33.67 -7.54
C THR A 303 -48.70 33.25 -7.84
N VAL A 304 -49.49 33.00 -6.81
CA VAL A 304 -50.94 32.85 -6.94
C VAL A 304 -51.49 34.23 -7.30
N GLY A 305 -51.81 34.43 -8.57
CA GLY A 305 -52.60 35.57 -9.00
C GLY A 305 -54.01 35.45 -8.42
N LEU A 306 -54.42 36.45 -7.64
CA LEU A 306 -55.82 36.61 -7.23
C LEU A 306 -56.65 36.95 -8.49
N PRO A 307 -57.74 36.21 -8.79
CA PRO A 307 -58.75 36.74 -9.67
C PRO A 307 -59.53 37.85 -8.97
N LEU A 308 -59.84 38.88 -9.75
CA LEU A 308 -60.55 40.12 -9.40
C LEU A 308 -61.88 39.91 -8.67
#